data_AF-C0C572-F1
#
_entry.id   AF-C0C572-F1
#
_cell.length_a   1.000
_cell.length_b   1.000
_cell.length_c   1.000
_cell.angle_alpha   90.00
_cell.angle_beta   90.00
_cell.angle_gamma   90.00
#
_symmetry.space_group_name_H-M   'P 1'
#
loop_
_entity.id
_entity.type
_entity.pdbx_description
1 polymer ?
#
loop_
_entity_poly.entity_id
_entity_poly.type
_entity_poly.pdbx_seq_one_letter_code
_entity_poly.pdbx_strand_id
1 'polypeptide(L)'
;MNGIKQKSRRRRQKKRVQRHKRSVLAISSVILLLLVMVSINGITLRAKEKSYVAQETELKKQIKEEKNRASKIDELEDYVGTDEYVEDVAREKLGLVHEGEIIFKAK
;
A
#
# COMPACT_ATOMS: atom_id res chain seq x y z
N MET A 1 2.18 64.89 -46.16
CA MET A 1 2.42 63.43 -46.30
C MET A 1 3.01 62.73 -45.04
N ASN A 2 3.39 63.44 -43.97
CA ASN A 2 4.07 62.84 -42.81
C ASN A 2 3.15 62.04 -41.85
N GLY A 3 1.87 62.39 -41.74
CA GLY A 3 0.92 61.68 -40.86
C GLY A 3 0.60 60.24 -41.30
N ILE A 4 0.67 59.94 -42.61
CA ILE A 4 0.43 58.59 -43.15
C ILE A 4 1.57 57.64 -42.78
N LYS A 5 2.82 58.11 -42.87
CA LYS A 5 4.02 57.33 -42.45
C LYS A 5 3.98 57.04 -40.95
N GLN A 6 3.57 57.99 -40.11
CA GLN A 6 3.48 57.80 -38.65
C GLN A 6 2.37 56.81 -38.24
N LYS A 7 1.18 56.86 -38.89
CA LYS A 7 0.10 55.87 -38.68
C LYS A 7 0.53 54.46 -39.09
N SER A 8 1.29 54.32 -40.19
CA SER A 8 1.78 53.02 -40.66
C SER A 8 2.80 52.38 -39.69
N ARG A 9 3.71 53.18 -39.10
CA ARG A 9 4.67 52.74 -38.07
C ARG A 9 3.97 52.29 -36.80
N ARG A 10 3.01 53.06 -36.28
CA ARG A 10 2.19 52.67 -35.11
C ARG A 10 1.43 51.37 -35.35
N ARG A 11 0.84 51.16 -36.55
CA ARG A 11 0.16 49.90 -36.90
C ARG A 11 1.11 48.70 -36.95
N ARG A 12 2.32 48.85 -37.51
CA ARG A 12 3.36 47.80 -37.48
C ARG A 12 3.81 47.46 -36.06
N GLN A 13 4.02 48.47 -35.21
CA GLN A 13 4.39 48.27 -33.81
C GLN A 13 3.27 47.55 -33.03
N LYS A 14 2.00 47.95 -33.23
CA LYS A 14 0.83 47.30 -32.61
C LYS A 14 0.70 45.82 -33.05
N LYS A 15 0.92 45.53 -34.34
CA LYS A 15 0.97 44.14 -34.85
C LYS A 15 2.12 43.34 -34.24
N ARG A 16 3.30 43.94 -34.04
CA ARG A 16 4.45 43.28 -33.40
C ARG A 16 4.18 42.95 -31.94
N VAL A 17 3.59 43.87 -31.19
CA VAL A 17 3.17 43.66 -29.78
C VAL A 17 2.06 42.60 -29.69
N GLN A 18 1.07 42.62 -30.59
CA GLN A 18 0.02 41.60 -30.63
C GLN A 18 0.59 40.20 -30.94
N ARG A 19 1.55 40.08 -31.86
CA ARG A 19 2.25 38.80 -32.13
C ARG A 19 3.00 38.31 -30.90
N HIS A 20 3.71 39.19 -30.20
CA HIS A 20 4.42 38.84 -28.97
C HIS A 20 3.45 38.37 -27.86
N LYS A 21 2.33 39.08 -27.65
CA LYS A 21 1.30 38.67 -26.68
C LYS A 21 0.69 37.31 -27.01
N ARG A 22 0.44 37.03 -28.30
CA ARG A 22 -0.03 35.71 -28.75
C ARG A 22 0.99 34.61 -28.51
N SER A 23 2.28 34.90 -28.74
CA SER A 23 3.37 33.95 -28.48
C SER A 23 3.49 33.63 -26.99
N VAL A 24 3.42 34.65 -26.12
CA VAL A 24 3.46 34.47 -24.66
C VAL A 24 2.26 33.66 -24.18
N LEU A 25 1.06 33.93 -24.71
CA LEU A 25 -0.13 33.15 -24.38
C LEU A 25 0.03 31.67 -24.78
N ALA A 26 0.54 31.39 -25.98
CA ALA A 26 0.79 30.03 -26.43
C ALA A 26 1.83 29.30 -25.55
N ILE A 27 2.90 29.99 -25.13
CA ILE A 27 3.90 29.41 -24.22
C ILE A 27 3.28 29.14 -22.85
N SER A 28 2.51 30.09 -22.30
CA SER A 28 1.83 29.92 -21.02
C SER A 28 0.83 28.77 -21.04
N SER A 29 0.11 28.56 -22.15
CA SER A 29 -0.84 27.44 -22.26
C SER A 29 -0.12 26.10 -22.28
N VAL A 30 1.05 26.00 -22.93
CA VAL A 30 1.85 24.77 -22.91
C VAL A 30 2.36 24.48 -21.49
N ILE A 31 2.87 25.48 -20.78
CA ILE A 31 3.33 25.32 -19.40
C ILE A 31 2.17 24.88 -18.49
N LEU A 32 0.99 25.49 -18.64
CA LEU A 32 -0.20 25.13 -17.87
C LEU A 32 -0.62 23.67 -18.13
N LEU A 33 -0.64 23.24 -19.40
CA LEU A 33 -0.95 21.86 -19.77
C LEU A 33 0.04 20.86 -19.18
N LEU A 34 1.34 21.18 -19.19
CA LEU A 34 2.36 20.35 -18.57
C LEU A 34 2.15 20.23 -17.05
N LEU A 35 1.82 21.34 -16.36
CA LEU A 35 1.53 21.33 -14.92
C LEU A 35 0.30 20.47 -14.58
N VAL A 36 -0.75 20.52 -15.41
CA VAL A 36 -1.95 19.70 -15.23
C VAL A 36 -1.61 18.21 -15.42
N MET A 37 -0.87 17.85 -16.46
CA MET A 37 -0.42 16.48 -16.70
C MET A 37 0.42 15.92 -15.55
N VAL A 38 1.40 16.69 -15.06
CA VAL A 38 2.24 16.29 -13.92
C VAL A 38 1.40 16.14 -12.65
N SER A 39 0.41 17.01 -12.43
CA SER A 39 -0.48 16.94 -11.26
C SER A 39 -1.35 15.68 -11.29
N ILE A 40 -1.89 15.30 -12.45
CA ILE A 40 -2.68 14.07 -12.63
C ILE A 40 -1.79 12.84 -12.37
N ASN A 41 -0.57 12.84 -12.90
CA ASN A 41 0.40 11.77 -12.65
C ASN A 41 0.82 11.69 -11.17
N GLY A 42 0.94 12.83 -10.48
CA GLY A 42 1.23 12.88 -9.05
C GLY A 42 0.07 12.37 -8.18
N ILE A 43 -1.18 12.68 -8.55
CA ILE A 43 -2.38 12.20 -7.85
C ILE A 43 -2.55 10.68 -8.04
N THR A 44 -2.32 10.17 -9.25
CA THR A 44 -2.40 8.73 -9.54
C THR A 44 -1.28 7.93 -8.85
N LEU A 45 -0.10 8.54 -8.64
CA LEU A 45 1.00 7.91 -7.90
C LEU A 45 0.66 7.73 -6.41
N ARG A 46 0.08 8.75 -5.77
CA ARG A 46 -0.38 8.66 -4.38
C ARG A 46 -1.58 7.74 -4.19
N ALA A 47 -2.44 7.62 -5.20
CA ALA A 47 -3.57 6.68 -5.17
C ALA A 47 -3.09 5.22 -5.21
N LYS A 48 -2.07 4.92 -6.03
CA LYS A 48 -1.44 3.60 -6.08
C LYS A 48 -0.70 3.26 -4.78
N GLU A 49 -0.04 4.23 -4.16
CA GLU A 49 0.70 4.02 -2.91
C GLU A 49 -0.21 3.49 -1.79
N LYS A 50 -1.44 4.01 -1.67
CA LYS A 50 -2.40 3.51 -0.68
C LYS A 50 -2.82 2.06 -0.91
N SER A 51 -3.04 1.64 -2.16
CA SER A 51 -3.43 0.26 -2.45
C SER A 51 -2.26 -0.72 -2.26
N TYR A 52 -1.02 -0.27 -2.51
CA TYR A 52 0.17 -1.07 -2.24
C TYR A 52 0.42 -1.22 -0.74
N VAL A 53 0.28 -0.16 0.05
CA VAL A 53 0.42 -0.23 1.52
C VAL A 53 -0.64 -1.14 2.13
N ALA A 54 -1.90 -1.05 1.68
CA ALA A 54 -2.96 -1.93 2.16
C ALA A 54 -2.64 -3.42 1.91
N GLN A 55 -2.24 -3.76 0.68
CA GLN A 55 -1.83 -5.14 0.33
C GLN A 55 -0.62 -5.59 1.14
N GLU A 56 0.38 -4.72 1.33
CA GLU A 56 1.57 -5.05 2.12
C GLU A 56 1.20 -5.33 3.58
N THR A 57 0.30 -4.54 4.17
CA THR A 57 -0.17 -4.76 5.55
C THR A 57 -0.96 -6.06 5.69
N GLU A 58 -1.80 -6.38 4.71
CA GLU A 58 -2.58 -7.62 4.70
C GLU A 58 -1.67 -8.84 4.56
N LEU A 59 -0.74 -8.81 3.60
CA LEU A 59 0.25 -9.88 3.41
C LEU A 59 1.14 -10.06 4.64
N LYS A 60 1.59 -8.97 5.27
CA LYS A 60 2.36 -9.03 6.53
C LYS A 60 1.56 -9.66 7.66
N LYS A 61 0.25 -9.38 7.74
CA LYS A 61 -0.63 -10.00 8.73
C LYS A 61 -0.73 -11.51 8.50
N GLN A 62 -0.96 -11.95 7.27
CA GLN A 62 -1.04 -13.37 6.91
C GLN A 62 0.28 -14.10 7.21
N ILE A 63 1.43 -13.50 6.85
CA ILE A 63 2.75 -14.07 7.17
C ILE A 63 2.93 -14.25 8.68
N LYS A 64 2.51 -13.27 9.48
CA LYS A 64 2.63 -13.35 10.94
C LYS A 64 1.74 -14.44 11.53
N GLU A 65 0.52 -14.57 11.02
CA GLU A 65 -0.42 -15.61 11.44
C GLU A 65 0.09 -17.01 11.10
N GLU A 66 0.58 -17.22 9.87
CA GLU A 66 1.17 -18.49 9.45
C GLU A 66 2.44 -18.83 10.24
N LYS A 67 3.31 -17.85 10.53
CA LYS A 67 4.48 -18.08 11.40
C LYS A 67 4.10 -18.48 12.82
N ASN A 68 3.08 -17.84 13.40
CA ASN A 68 2.58 -18.23 14.71
C ASN A 68 1.98 -19.64 14.68
N ARG A 69 1.29 -20.00 13.59
CA ARG A 69 0.73 -21.34 13.41
C ARG A 69 1.83 -22.39 13.27
N ALA A 70 2.87 -22.11 12.51
CA ALA A 70 4.04 -22.99 12.39
C ALA A 70 4.71 -23.21 13.75
N SER A 71 4.98 -22.14 14.52
CA SER A 71 5.56 -22.26 15.86
C SER A 71 4.73 -23.13 16.80
N LYS A 72 3.39 -23.02 16.74
CA LYS A 72 2.50 -23.88 17.54
C LYS A 72 2.53 -25.33 17.09
N ILE A 73 2.70 -25.58 15.80
CA ILE A 73 2.82 -26.95 15.27
C ILE A 73 4.14 -27.57 15.75
N ASP A 74 5.24 -26.82 15.72
CA ASP A 74 6.53 -27.28 16.23
C ASP A 74 6.44 -27.63 17.72
N GLU A 75 5.81 -26.76 18.54
CA GLU A 75 5.58 -27.03 19.97
C GLU A 75 4.71 -28.29 20.20
N LEU A 76 3.70 -28.52 19.34
CA LEU A 76 2.86 -29.72 19.38
C LEU A 76 3.61 -30.97 18.95
N GLU A 77 4.48 -30.87 17.96
CA GLU A 77 5.34 -31.98 17.51
C GLU A 77 6.26 -32.42 18.64
N ASP A 78 6.89 -31.47 19.32
CA ASP A 78 7.73 -31.73 20.49
C ASP A 78 6.93 -32.40 21.61
N TYR A 79 5.74 -31.87 21.96
CA TYR A 79 4.88 -32.43 23.01
C TYR A 79 4.43 -33.86 22.71
N VAL A 80 3.99 -34.15 21.48
CA VAL A 80 3.56 -35.51 21.09
C VAL A 80 4.69 -36.53 21.18
N GLY A 81 5.94 -36.09 21.09
CA GLY A 81 7.13 -36.94 21.28
C GLY A 81 7.49 -37.24 22.73
N THR A 82 6.82 -36.63 23.71
CA THR A 82 7.15 -36.78 25.14
C THR A 82 6.42 -37.94 25.81
N ASP A 83 7.00 -38.45 26.91
CA ASP A 83 6.34 -39.43 27.79
C ASP A 83 5.04 -38.87 28.40
N GLU A 84 4.96 -37.54 28.60
CA GLU A 84 3.76 -36.84 29.08
C GLU A 84 2.56 -37.04 28.14
N TYR A 85 2.79 -36.96 26.82
CA TYR A 85 1.73 -37.26 25.84
C TYR A 85 1.30 -38.73 25.89
N VAL A 86 2.24 -39.66 26.08
CA VAL A 86 1.92 -41.08 26.22
C VAL A 86 1.09 -41.33 27.48
N GLU A 87 1.44 -40.71 28.59
CA GLU A 87 0.69 -40.78 29.85
C GLU A 87 -0.72 -40.20 29.71
N ASP A 88 -0.87 -39.04 29.08
CA ASP A 88 -2.17 -38.40 28.86
C ASP A 88 -3.07 -39.25 27.96
N VAL A 89 -2.53 -39.80 26.87
CA VAL A 89 -3.27 -40.70 25.97
C VAL A 89 -3.62 -42.01 26.67
N ALA A 90 -2.71 -42.56 27.49
CA ALA A 90 -2.96 -43.78 28.26
C ALA A 90 -4.04 -43.56 29.34
N ARG A 91 -4.03 -42.41 30.01
CA ARG A 91 -5.05 -42.02 30.99
C ARG A 91 -6.41 -41.81 30.32
N GLU A 92 -6.46 -41.12 29.18
CA GLU A 92 -7.71 -40.84 28.46
C GLU A 92 -8.30 -42.09 27.79
N LYS A 93 -7.49 -42.86 27.05
CA LYS A 93 -7.98 -43.99 26.24
C LYS A 93 -8.08 -45.29 27.02
N LEU A 94 -7.12 -45.56 27.89
CA LEU A 94 -7.01 -46.84 28.60
C LEU A 94 -7.44 -46.72 30.08
N GLY A 95 -7.68 -45.50 30.57
CA GLY A 95 -8.03 -45.27 31.98
C GLY A 95 -6.89 -45.62 32.93
N LEU A 96 -5.65 -45.65 32.43
CA LEU A 96 -4.47 -45.96 33.23
C LEU A 96 -4.16 -44.79 34.17
N VAL A 97 -3.75 -45.11 35.39
CA VAL A 97 -3.38 -44.13 36.43
C VAL A 97 -2.10 -44.59 37.12
N HIS A 98 -1.37 -43.65 37.71
CA HIS A 98 -0.15 -44.01 38.43
C HIS A 98 -0.47 -44.76 39.72
N GLU A 99 0.51 -45.54 40.17
CA GLU A 99 0.41 -46.30 41.40
C GLU A 99 0.25 -45.33 42.60
N GLY A 100 -0.90 -45.41 43.30
CA GLY A 100 -1.24 -44.53 44.42
C GLY A 100 -2.14 -43.33 44.07
N GLU A 101 -2.56 -43.15 42.81
CA GLU A 101 -3.45 -42.06 42.39
C GLU A 101 -4.93 -42.36 42.73
N ILE A 102 -5.63 -41.44 43.42
CA ILE A 102 -7.04 -41.60 43.84
C ILE A 102 -7.98 -40.90 42.85
N ILE A 103 -8.81 -41.67 42.13
CA ILE A 103 -9.78 -41.13 41.15
C ILE A 103 -11.11 -40.80 41.83
N PHE A 104 -11.58 -39.55 41.71
CA PHE A 104 -12.93 -39.13 42.13
C PHE A 104 -13.86 -39.07 40.90
N LYS A 105 -14.92 -39.90 40.88
CA LYS A 105 -15.99 -39.79 39.87
C LYS A 105 -17.16 -38.99 40.46
N ALA A 106 -17.65 -38.01 39.72
CA ALA A 106 -18.87 -37.28 40.08
C ALA A 106 -20.09 -38.23 40.02
N LYS A 107 -21.03 -38.05 40.97
CA LYS A 107 -22.23 -38.89 41.12
C LYS A 107 -23.27 -38.63 40.04
#